data_AF-A0A4R5KFI1-F1
#
_entry.id   AF-A0A4R5KFI1-F1
#
_cell.length_a   1.000
_cell.length_b   1.000
_cell.length_c   1.000
_cell.angle_alpha   90.00
_cell.angle_beta   90.00
_cell.angle_gamma   90.00
#
_symmetry.space_group_name_H-M   'P 1'
#
loop_
_entity.id
_entity.type
_entity.pdbx_description
1 polymer ?
#
loop_
_entity_poly.entity_id
_entity_poly.type
_entity_poly.pdbx_seq_one_letter_code
_entity_poly.pdbx_strand_id
1 'polypeptide(L)'
;MKSILVYFPDSSYRPTDSAIGKLNSIGLDVLSVYTTEDFPASAGGLDGIIVCCTEKSLNSWLELLMRQFELPVWWWCQSPGFLSKIQYPIEGVLTGGMSPAELQWALVVGLNNYDNRRSAKLQIEQLQEKLDERKLIERAKGILAKTTGMSEDEAFKYLRNKAMKERKKMAVISGTIVDLYGPLLER
;
A
#
# COMPACT_ATOMS: atom_id res chain seq x y z
N MET A 1 13.02 -0.27 -14.02
CA MET A 1 13.87 -0.51 -12.84
C MET A 1 15.30 -0.20 -13.22
N LYS A 2 15.88 0.81 -12.56
CA LYS A 2 17.20 1.38 -12.77
C LYS A 2 17.97 1.44 -11.45
N SER A 3 17.32 1.80 -10.34
CA SER A 3 17.97 1.91 -9.03
C SER A 3 17.23 1.11 -7.98
N ILE A 4 17.95 0.36 -7.15
CA ILE A 4 17.39 -0.50 -6.11
C ILE A 4 18.15 -0.31 -4.80
N LEU A 5 17.42 -0.26 -3.69
CA LEU A 5 18.02 -0.26 -2.36
C LEU A 5 18.22 -1.70 -1.92
N VAL A 6 19.43 -2.05 -1.50
CA VAL A 6 19.73 -3.36 -0.91
C VAL A 6 20.08 -3.17 0.56
N TYR A 7 19.19 -3.63 1.42
CA TYR A 7 19.28 -3.47 2.87
C TYR A 7 19.86 -4.72 3.52
N PHE A 8 20.96 -4.58 4.24
CA PHE A 8 21.70 -5.63 4.96
C PHE A 8 21.61 -5.39 6.48
N PRO A 9 20.45 -5.65 7.11
CA PRO A 9 20.26 -5.42 8.55
C PRO A 9 21.09 -6.34 9.45
N ASP A 10 21.30 -7.58 9.00
CA ASP A 10 21.88 -8.61 9.84
C ASP A 10 23.40 -8.62 9.60
N SER A 11 24.21 -8.36 10.63
CA SER A 11 25.68 -8.33 10.51
C SER A 11 26.30 -9.68 10.14
N SER A 12 25.57 -10.77 10.39
CA SER A 12 25.89 -12.13 9.93
C SER A 12 25.69 -12.30 8.43
N TYR A 13 24.87 -11.44 7.84
CA TYR A 13 24.61 -11.33 6.42
C TYR A 13 25.63 -10.37 5.79
N ARG A 14 26.90 -10.76 5.80
CA ARG A 14 27.88 -10.05 4.98
C ARG A 14 27.45 -10.21 3.52
N PRO A 15 27.30 -9.12 2.74
CA PRO A 15 27.10 -9.24 1.31
C PRO A 15 28.23 -10.13 0.82
N THR A 16 27.92 -11.35 0.40
CA THR A 16 28.88 -12.03 -0.46
C THR A 16 28.95 -11.11 -1.67
N ASP A 17 30.14 -10.66 -2.07
CA ASP A 17 30.36 -9.76 -3.22
C ASP A 17 29.55 -10.17 -4.48
N SER A 18 29.14 -11.45 -4.53
CA SER A 18 28.14 -12.03 -5.42
C SER A 18 26.78 -11.30 -5.52
N ALA A 19 26.13 -10.85 -4.43
CA ALA A 19 24.76 -10.32 -4.53
C ALA A 19 24.72 -8.97 -5.25
N ILE A 20 25.50 -8.01 -4.77
CA ILE A 20 25.64 -6.68 -5.38
C ILE A 20 26.24 -6.83 -6.79
N GLY A 21 27.28 -7.66 -6.96
CA GLY A 21 27.88 -7.92 -8.26
C GLY A 21 26.90 -8.48 -9.29
N LYS A 22 26.00 -9.38 -8.88
CA LYS A 22 24.93 -9.93 -9.75
C LYS A 22 23.86 -8.90 -10.10
N LEU A 23 23.49 -8.04 -9.16
CA LEU A 23 22.53 -6.96 -9.43
C LEU A 23 23.13 -5.89 -10.37
N ASN A 24 24.40 -5.55 -10.16
CA ASN A 24 25.12 -4.66 -11.07
C ASN A 24 25.29 -5.28 -12.46
N SER A 25 25.52 -6.60 -12.57
CA SER A 25 25.71 -7.26 -13.87
C SER A 25 24.43 -7.32 -14.72
N ILE A 26 23.25 -7.20 -14.11
CA ILE A 26 21.97 -7.01 -14.81
C ILE A 26 21.63 -5.54 -15.07
N GLY A 27 22.56 -4.62 -14.78
CA GLY A 27 22.45 -3.19 -15.10
C GLY A 27 21.67 -2.37 -14.08
N LEU A 28 21.51 -2.86 -12.84
CA LEU A 28 20.91 -2.07 -11.75
C LEU A 28 21.96 -1.24 -11.03
N ASP A 29 21.59 -0.01 -10.70
CA ASP A 29 22.31 0.82 -9.75
C ASP A 29 21.91 0.44 -8.32
N VAL A 30 22.88 0.01 -7.51
CA VAL A 30 22.63 -0.59 -6.20
C VAL A 30 23.03 0.35 -5.08
N LEU A 31 22.04 0.86 -4.34
CA LEU A 31 22.26 1.59 -3.10
C LEU A 31 22.32 0.59 -1.93
N SER A 32 23.51 0.31 -1.43
CA SER A 32 23.70 -0.60 -0.29
C SER A 32 23.51 0.15 1.03
N VAL A 33 22.66 -0.38 1.90
CA VAL A 33 22.36 0.18 3.22
C VAL A 33 22.53 -0.90 4.28
N TYR A 34 23.19 -0.56 5.39
CA TYR A 34 23.48 -1.51 6.47
C TYR A 34 22.77 -1.16 7.77
N THR A 35 22.41 0.10 7.95
CA THR A 35 21.69 0.59 9.13
C THR A 35 20.45 1.37 8.70
N THR A 36 19.45 1.44 9.57
CA THR A 36 18.23 2.21 9.29
C THR A 36 18.48 3.71 9.25
N GLU A 37 19.58 4.19 9.85
CA GLU A 37 19.99 5.60 9.86
C GLU A 37 20.46 6.06 8.47
N ASP A 38 21.00 5.14 7.68
CA ASP A 38 21.48 5.39 6.32
C ASP A 38 20.35 5.31 5.27
N PHE A 39 19.10 5.08 5.69
CA PHE A 39 17.99 5.07 4.75
C PHE A 39 17.77 6.44 4.12
N PRO A 40 17.48 6.49 2.82
CA PRO A 40 17.18 7.76 2.17
C PRO A 40 15.91 8.37 2.78
N ALA A 41 15.93 9.69 2.96
CA ALA A 41 14.78 10.43 3.49
C ALA A 41 13.53 10.33 2.58
N SER A 42 13.71 9.99 1.31
CA SER A 42 12.63 9.76 0.34
C SER A 42 12.97 8.59 -0.57
N ALA A 43 11.93 7.87 -1.01
CA ALA A 43 12.01 6.84 -2.05
C ALA A 43 12.36 7.40 -3.45
N GLY A 44 12.49 8.73 -3.61
CA GLY A 44 12.69 9.38 -4.90
C GLY A 44 13.84 8.78 -5.71
N GLY A 45 13.52 8.17 -6.84
CA GLY A 45 14.49 7.56 -7.76
C GLY A 45 14.75 6.07 -7.52
N LEU A 46 14.28 5.48 -6.41
CA LEU A 46 14.35 4.05 -6.16
C LEU A 46 13.14 3.33 -6.77
N ASP A 47 13.39 2.22 -7.44
CA ASP A 47 12.36 1.38 -8.04
C ASP A 47 11.94 0.22 -7.13
N GLY A 48 12.67 -0.05 -6.05
CA GLY A 48 12.41 -1.18 -5.18
C GLY A 48 13.43 -1.39 -4.08
N ILE A 49 13.15 -2.38 -3.23
CA ILE A 49 13.97 -2.74 -2.07
C ILE A 49 14.23 -4.23 -2.06
N ILE A 50 15.49 -4.63 -1.86
CA ILE A 50 15.87 -6.01 -1.55
C ILE A 50 16.32 -6.03 -0.10
N VAL A 51 15.66 -6.83 0.74
CA VAL A 51 16.08 -7.07 2.11
C VAL A 51 16.89 -8.35 2.21
N CYS A 52 18.07 -8.25 2.81
CA CYS A 52 19.07 -9.29 2.94
C CYS A 52 19.18 -9.68 4.42
N CYS A 53 18.26 -10.52 4.88
CA CYS A 53 18.16 -10.90 6.29
C CYS A 53 17.89 -12.38 6.47
N THR A 54 18.08 -12.84 7.71
CA THR A 54 17.68 -14.18 8.13
C THR A 54 16.16 -14.30 8.20
N GLU A 55 15.69 -15.55 8.14
CA GLU A 55 14.26 -15.84 8.31
C GLU A 55 13.69 -15.31 9.63
N LYS A 56 14.47 -15.40 10.72
CA LYS A 56 14.03 -15.00 12.07
C LYS A 56 13.73 -13.51 12.17
N SER A 57 14.46 -12.67 11.43
CA SER A 57 14.32 -11.21 11.46
C SER A 57 13.47 -10.66 10.31
N LEU A 58 13.12 -11.48 9.32
CA LEU A 58 12.41 -11.06 8.10
C LEU A 58 11.16 -10.24 8.39
N ASN A 59 10.23 -10.76 9.20
CA ASN A 59 8.97 -10.07 9.46
C ASN A 59 9.17 -8.71 10.14
N SER A 60 10.13 -8.60 11.06
CA SER A 60 10.46 -7.32 11.72
C SER A 60 10.99 -6.29 10.73
N TRP A 61 11.83 -6.71 9.79
CA TRP A 61 12.36 -5.81 8.76
C TRP A 61 11.33 -5.44 7.71
N LEU A 62 10.47 -6.38 7.31
CA LEU A 62 9.36 -6.07 6.39
C LEU A 62 8.39 -5.06 7.00
N GLU A 63 8.07 -5.17 8.28
CA GLU A 63 7.24 -4.18 8.98
C GLU A 63 7.84 -2.79 8.90
N LEU A 64 9.13 -2.67 9.22
CA LEU A 64 9.83 -1.39 9.19
C LEU A 64 9.85 -0.80 7.78
N LEU A 65 10.24 -1.60 6.79
CA LEU A 65 10.34 -1.16 5.39
C LEU A 65 8.99 -0.70 4.84
N MET A 66 7.91 -1.42 5.13
CA MET A 66 6.56 -1.05 4.65
C MET A 66 5.98 0.17 5.34
N ARG A 67 6.43 0.50 6.55
CA ARG A 67 6.07 1.76 7.22
C ARG A 67 6.78 2.96 6.62
N GLN A 68 7.97 2.77 6.08
CA GLN A 68 8.82 3.84 5.59
C GLN A 68 8.73 4.03 4.07
N PHE A 69 8.47 2.96 3.31
CA PHE A 69 8.52 2.96 1.85
C PHE A 69 7.28 2.32 1.22
N GLU A 70 6.73 3.00 0.21
CA GLU A 70 5.71 2.43 -0.68
C GLU A 70 6.36 1.85 -1.93
N LEU A 71 7.30 0.91 -1.78
CA LEU A 71 8.04 0.29 -2.89
C LEU A 71 7.86 -1.24 -2.91
N PRO A 72 8.07 -1.90 -4.06
CA PRO A 72 8.16 -3.36 -4.10
C PRO A 72 9.33 -3.85 -3.25
N VAL A 73 9.11 -4.91 -2.49
CA VAL A 73 10.11 -5.51 -1.60
C VAL A 73 10.36 -6.96 -1.98
N TRP A 74 11.62 -7.32 -2.22
CA TRP A 74 12.06 -8.70 -2.39
C TRP A 74 12.90 -9.14 -1.19
N TRP A 75 12.84 -10.43 -0.88
CA TRP A 75 13.72 -11.02 0.12
C TRP A 75 14.86 -11.78 -0.57
N TRP A 76 16.10 -11.41 -0.28
CA TRP A 76 17.25 -12.24 -0.65
C TRP A 76 17.41 -13.35 0.40
N CYS A 77 17.13 -14.58 -0.01
CA CYS A 77 17.23 -15.77 0.83
C CYS A 77 18.56 -16.50 0.56
N GLN A 78 19.33 -16.75 1.63
CA GLN A 78 20.61 -17.47 1.58
C GLN A 78 20.49 -18.97 1.87
N SER A 79 19.44 -19.40 2.57
CA SER A 79 19.25 -20.80 2.94
C SER A 79 17.82 -21.23 2.63
N PRO A 80 17.60 -22.29 1.81
CA PRO A 80 16.28 -22.72 1.39
C PRO A 80 15.42 -23.36 2.51
N GLY A 81 15.89 -23.35 3.77
CA GLY A 81 15.07 -23.70 4.92
C GLY A 81 14.17 -22.54 5.31
N PHE A 82 12.94 -22.53 4.82
CA PHE A 82 11.90 -21.59 5.27
C PHE A 82 10.80 -22.38 5.99
N LEU A 83 10.69 -22.16 7.30
CA LEU A 83 9.77 -22.85 8.21
C LEU A 83 8.73 -21.91 8.84
N SER A 84 8.91 -20.60 8.71
CA SER A 84 8.08 -19.54 9.27
C SER A 84 7.05 -19.04 8.25
N LYS A 85 6.14 -18.18 8.69
CA LYS A 85 5.16 -17.53 7.82
C LYS A 85 5.62 -16.11 7.51
N ILE A 86 5.56 -15.71 6.24
CA ILE A 86 5.74 -14.30 5.85
C ILE A 86 4.42 -13.58 6.15
N GLN A 87 4.47 -12.59 7.04
CA GLN A 87 3.29 -11.86 7.52
C GLN A 87 2.98 -10.63 6.66
N TYR A 88 3.95 -10.19 5.87
CA TYR A 88 3.90 -8.97 5.08
C TYR A 88 4.07 -9.29 3.59
N PRO A 89 3.43 -8.54 2.68
CA PRO A 89 3.50 -8.81 1.24
C PRO A 89 4.91 -8.57 0.68
N ILE A 90 5.54 -9.62 0.17
CA ILE A 90 6.76 -9.50 -0.63
C ILE A 90 6.48 -9.85 -2.08
N GLU A 91 7.29 -9.30 -2.97
CA GLU A 91 7.10 -9.47 -4.42
C GLU A 91 7.82 -10.69 -4.99
N GLY A 92 8.72 -11.27 -4.21
CA GLY A 92 9.39 -12.50 -4.53
C GLY A 92 10.59 -12.77 -3.63
N VAL A 93 11.17 -13.94 -3.83
CA VAL A 93 12.39 -14.38 -3.16
C VAL A 93 13.50 -14.49 -4.20
N LEU A 94 14.67 -13.92 -3.88
CA LEU A 94 15.88 -13.99 -4.69
C LEU A 94 16.88 -14.90 -3.97
N THR A 95 17.71 -15.63 -4.72
CA THR A 95 18.75 -16.47 -4.12
C THR A 95 20.08 -16.29 -4.81
N GLY A 96 21.16 -16.54 -4.08
CA GLY A 96 22.51 -16.52 -4.62
C GLY A 96 22.77 -17.54 -5.74
N GLY A 97 21.90 -18.54 -5.93
CA GLY A 97 22.01 -19.54 -6.99
C GLY A 97 21.48 -19.08 -8.36
N MET A 98 20.68 -18.00 -8.39
CA MET A 98 20.07 -17.53 -9.64
C MET A 98 21.10 -17.00 -10.63
N SER A 99 20.90 -17.32 -11.90
CA SER A 99 21.55 -16.70 -13.04
C SER A 99 21.09 -15.24 -13.22
N PRO A 100 21.85 -14.40 -13.95
CA PRO A 100 21.43 -13.02 -14.24
C PRO A 100 20.05 -12.92 -14.88
N ALA A 101 19.71 -13.81 -15.82
CA ALA A 101 18.40 -13.83 -16.46
C ALA A 101 17.28 -14.20 -15.48
N GLU A 102 17.49 -15.19 -14.61
CA GLU A 102 16.51 -15.55 -13.58
C GLU A 102 16.28 -14.43 -12.57
N LEU A 103 17.33 -13.72 -12.15
CA LEU A 103 17.21 -12.53 -11.30
C LEU A 103 16.37 -11.45 -11.99
N GLN A 104 16.65 -11.16 -13.26
CA GLN A 104 15.89 -10.18 -14.02
C GLN A 104 14.41 -10.56 -14.11
N TRP A 105 14.10 -11.84 -14.38
CA TRP A 105 12.71 -12.31 -14.41
C TRP A 105 12.03 -12.25 -13.05
N ALA A 106 12.70 -12.65 -11.97
CA ALA A 106 12.15 -12.57 -10.63
C ALA A 106 11.79 -11.12 -10.24
N LEU A 107 12.62 -10.15 -10.63
CA LEU A 107 12.35 -8.73 -10.39
C LEU A 107 11.21 -8.20 -11.28
N VAL A 108 11.16 -8.56 -12.56
CA VAL A 108 10.06 -8.16 -13.46
C VAL A 108 8.72 -8.70 -12.98
N VAL A 109 8.68 -9.98 -12.60
CA VAL A 109 7.47 -10.61 -12.05
C VAL A 109 7.07 -9.93 -10.74
N GLY A 110 8.03 -9.64 -9.87
CA GLY A 110 7.76 -8.94 -8.62
C GLY A 110 7.20 -7.53 -8.82
N LEU A 111 7.70 -6.79 -9.81
CA LEU A 111 7.17 -5.46 -10.12
C LEU A 111 5.70 -5.55 -10.59
N ASN A 112 5.39 -6.52 -11.44
CA ASN A 112 4.00 -6.77 -11.85
C ASN A 112 3.10 -7.17 -10.67
N ASN A 113 3.61 -7.98 -9.73
CA ASN A 113 2.87 -8.34 -8.52
C ASN A 113 2.56 -7.11 -7.66
N TYR A 114 3.54 -6.23 -7.49
CA TYR A 114 3.39 -4.97 -6.77
C TYR A 114 2.32 -4.07 -7.40
N ASP A 115 2.40 -3.87 -8.73
CA ASP A 115 1.44 -3.01 -9.45
C ASP A 115 0.02 -3.56 -9.37
N ASN A 116 -0.15 -4.88 -9.52
CA ASN A 116 -1.45 -5.53 -9.37
C ASN A 116 -2.00 -5.39 -7.95
N ARG A 117 -1.16 -5.60 -6.94
CA ARG A 117 -1.52 -5.46 -5.52
C ARG A 117 -1.91 -4.02 -5.19
N ARG A 118 -1.14 -3.04 -5.66
CA ARG A 118 -1.42 -1.61 -5.47
C ARG A 118 -2.72 -1.20 -6.16
N SER A 119 -2.93 -1.64 -7.39
CA SER A 119 -4.17 -1.40 -8.13
C SER A 119 -5.40 -1.98 -7.41
N ALA A 120 -5.31 -3.23 -6.96
CA ALA A 120 -6.38 -3.86 -6.18
C ALA A 120 -6.68 -3.12 -4.87
N LYS A 121 -5.64 -2.68 -4.14
CA LYS A 121 -5.80 -1.87 -2.93
C LYS A 121 -6.55 -0.56 -3.21
N LEU A 122 -6.17 0.17 -4.26
CA LEU A 122 -6.84 1.40 -4.68
C LEU A 122 -8.31 1.16 -5.07
N GLN A 123 -8.61 0.05 -5.74
CA GLN A 123 -9.99 -0.31 -6.07
C GLN A 123 -10.83 -0.59 -4.82
N ILE A 124 -10.28 -1.30 -3.83
CA ILE A 124 -10.94 -1.56 -2.55
C ILE A 124 -11.24 -0.24 -1.82
N GLU A 125 -10.26 0.66 -1.76
CA GLU A 125 -10.41 1.98 -1.12
C GLU A 125 -11.52 2.81 -1.81
N GLN A 126 -11.54 2.84 -3.14
CA GLN A 126 -12.57 3.56 -3.91
C GLN A 126 -13.97 2.96 -3.74
N LEU A 127 -14.08 1.63 -3.64
CA LEU A 127 -15.36 0.96 -3.40
C LEU A 127 -15.85 1.25 -1.97
N GLN A 128 -14.95 1.24 -0.99
CA GLN A 128 -15.26 1.58 0.39
C GLN A 128 -15.74 3.03 0.51
N GLU A 129 -15.06 3.98 -0.14
CA GLU A 129 -15.49 5.39 -0.20
C GLU A 129 -16.92 5.50 -0.77
N LYS A 130 -17.21 4.84 -1.90
CA LYS A 130 -18.55 4.84 -2.50
C LYS A 130 -19.62 4.25 -1.59
N LEU A 131 -19.31 3.18 -0.84
CA LEU A 131 -20.23 2.59 0.11
C LEU A 131 -20.53 3.54 1.27
N ASP A 132 -19.50 4.20 1.81
CA ASP A 132 -19.68 5.13 2.92
C ASP A 132 -20.41 6.41 2.49
N GLU A 133 -20.13 6.93 1.29
CA GLU A 133 -20.91 7.99 0.65
C GLU A 133 -22.40 7.60 0.56
N ARG A 134 -22.71 6.37 0.12
CA ARG A 134 -24.10 5.88 0.02
C ARG A 134 -24.77 5.77 1.39
N LYS A 135 -24.08 5.28 2.41
CA LYS A 135 -24.61 5.21 3.79
C LYS A 135 -24.98 6.61 4.30
N LEU A 136 -24.13 7.62 4.06
CA LEU A 136 -24.40 9.00 4.46
C LEU A 136 -25.64 9.54 3.76
N ILE A 137 -25.78 9.31 2.45
CA ILE A 137 -26.94 9.75 1.67
C ILE A 137 -28.23 9.12 2.21
N GLU A 138 -28.25 7.80 2.42
CA GLU A 138 -29.45 7.12 2.95
C GLU A 138 -29.80 7.57 4.36
N ARG A 139 -28.81 7.77 5.23
CA ARG A 139 -29.03 8.34 6.58
C ARG A 139 -29.62 9.74 6.50
N ALA A 140 -29.07 10.62 5.66
CA ALA A 140 -29.58 11.97 5.48
C ALA A 140 -31.01 11.97 4.94
N LYS A 141 -31.35 11.09 3.98
CA LYS A 141 -32.73 10.91 3.51
C LYS A 141 -33.67 10.55 4.65
N GLY A 142 -33.32 9.56 5.47
CA GLY A 142 -34.12 9.12 6.61
C GLY A 142 -34.33 10.23 7.65
N ILE A 143 -33.29 11.03 7.90
CA ILE A 143 -33.38 12.19 8.81
C ILE A 143 -34.31 13.26 8.26
N LEU A 144 -34.16 13.64 6.98
CA LEU A 144 -35.05 14.60 6.33
C LEU A 144 -36.50 14.11 6.33
N ALA A 145 -36.73 12.83 6.05
CA ALA A 145 -38.06 12.25 6.09
C ALA A 145 -38.72 12.40 7.47
N LYS A 146 -37.97 12.13 8.55
CA LYS A 146 -38.47 12.27 9.93
C LYS A 146 -38.66 13.71 10.38
N THR A 147 -37.77 14.61 10.00
CA THR A 147 -37.72 15.99 10.53
C THR A 147 -38.56 16.97 9.73
N THR A 148 -38.66 16.80 8.41
CA THR A 148 -39.37 17.72 7.52
C THR A 148 -40.58 17.09 6.84
N GLY A 149 -40.86 15.81 7.09
CA GLY A 149 -41.99 15.08 6.49
C GLY A 149 -41.84 14.79 4.99
N MET A 150 -40.62 14.90 4.45
CA MET A 150 -40.35 14.61 3.03
C MET A 150 -40.44 13.11 2.75
N SER A 151 -40.93 12.74 1.57
CA SER A 151 -40.71 11.39 1.03
C SER A 151 -39.22 11.15 0.73
N GLU A 152 -38.81 9.89 0.62
CA GLU A 152 -37.42 9.56 0.27
C GLU A 152 -36.97 10.15 -1.07
N ASP A 153 -37.86 10.18 -2.06
CA ASP A 153 -37.59 10.74 -3.39
C ASP A 153 -37.41 12.26 -3.33
N GLU A 154 -38.22 12.96 -2.52
CA GLU A 154 -38.09 14.39 -2.30
C GLU A 154 -36.80 14.73 -1.55
N ALA A 155 -36.46 13.95 -0.52
CA ALA A 155 -35.23 14.11 0.23
C ALA A 155 -34.00 13.90 -0.68
N PHE A 156 -34.01 12.89 -1.54
CA PHE A 156 -32.93 12.66 -2.50
C PHE A 156 -32.79 13.82 -3.49
N LYS A 157 -33.90 14.32 -4.07
CA LYS A 157 -33.89 15.49 -4.95
C LYS A 157 -33.37 16.73 -4.24
N TYR A 158 -33.76 16.95 -2.99
CA TYR A 158 -33.29 18.05 -2.17
C TYR A 158 -31.77 17.99 -1.97
N LEU A 159 -31.24 16.84 -1.54
CA LEU A 159 -29.80 16.61 -1.34
C LEU A 159 -29.02 16.89 -2.64
N ARG A 160 -29.48 16.34 -3.76
CA ARG A 160 -28.87 16.52 -5.08
C ARG A 160 -28.86 18.00 -5.49
N ASN A 161 -29.99 18.69 -5.37
CA ASN A 161 -30.11 20.11 -5.75
C ASN A 161 -29.22 20.99 -4.88
N LYS A 162 -29.16 20.73 -3.57
CA LYS A 162 -28.29 21.45 -2.65
C LYS A 162 -26.80 21.22 -2.98
N ALA A 163 -26.42 19.98 -3.27
CA ALA A 163 -25.07 19.63 -3.69
C ALA A 163 -24.65 20.35 -4.99
N MET A 164 -25.55 20.40 -5.98
CA MET A 164 -25.32 21.13 -7.22
C MET A 164 -25.16 22.65 -6.98
N LYS A 165 -26.06 23.24 -6.18
CA LYS A 165 -26.00 24.68 -5.84
C LYS A 165 -24.70 25.05 -5.11
N GLU A 166 -24.22 24.17 -4.24
CA GLU A 166 -22.97 24.38 -3.48
C GLU A 166 -21.70 23.90 -4.20
N ARG A 167 -21.84 23.27 -5.39
CA ARG A 167 -20.73 22.62 -6.13
C ARG A 167 -19.91 21.65 -5.27
N LYS A 168 -20.61 20.85 -4.46
CA LYS A 168 -20.02 19.82 -3.59
C LYS A 168 -20.53 18.45 -3.97
N LYS A 169 -19.79 17.40 -3.57
CA LYS A 169 -20.31 16.03 -3.62
C LYS A 169 -21.58 15.91 -2.76
N MET A 170 -22.55 15.12 -3.21
CA MET A 170 -23.80 14.91 -2.48
C MET A 170 -23.56 14.32 -1.09
N ALA A 171 -22.60 13.40 -0.95
CA ALA A 171 -22.19 12.82 0.32
C ALA A 171 -21.72 13.86 1.35
N VAL A 172 -21.07 14.96 0.91
CA VAL A 172 -20.65 16.05 1.82
C VAL A 172 -21.86 16.77 2.39
N ILE A 173 -22.85 17.09 1.55
CA ILE A 173 -24.10 17.71 1.99
C ILE A 173 -24.87 16.78 2.93
N SER A 174 -24.94 15.49 2.57
CA SER A 174 -25.57 14.47 3.40
C SER A 174 -24.87 14.33 4.76
N GLY A 175 -23.54 14.34 4.79
CA GLY A 175 -22.75 14.34 6.03
C GLY A 175 -23.11 15.52 6.93
N THR A 176 -23.17 16.74 6.38
CA THR A 176 -23.57 17.93 7.16
C THR A 176 -24.97 17.79 7.78
N ILE A 177 -25.91 17.14 7.08
CA ILE A 177 -27.25 16.90 7.63
C ILE A 177 -27.21 15.84 8.73
N VAL A 178 -26.46 14.76 8.53
CA VAL A 178 -26.27 13.71 9.55
C VAL A 178 -25.62 14.30 10.81
N ASP A 179 -24.59 15.13 10.68
CA ASP A 179 -23.90 15.73 11.82
C ASP A 179 -24.78 16.71 12.60
N LEU A 180 -25.60 17.51 11.91
CA LEU A 180 -26.46 18.51 12.54
C LEU A 180 -27.70 17.90 13.21
N TYR A 181 -28.32 16.90 12.58
CA TYR A 181 -29.64 16.40 13.00
C TYR A 181 -29.60 14.97 13.55
N GLY A 182 -28.54 14.21 13.31
CA GLY A 182 -28.37 12.84 13.83
C GLY A 182 -28.48 12.78 15.36
N PRO A 183 -27.74 13.60 16.13
CA PRO A 183 -27.80 13.59 17.59
C PRO A 183 -29.18 13.97 18.17
N LEU A 184 -30.02 14.66 17.40
CA LEU A 184 -31.36 15.07 17.81
C LEU A 184 -32.40 13.96 17.67
N LEU A 185 -32.10 12.91 16.89
CA LEU A 185 -33.00 11.80 16.59
C LEU A 185 -32.64 10.49 17.32
N GLU A 186 -31.49 10.43 17.98
CA GLU A 186 -31.02 9.28 18.79
C GLU A 186 -31.31 9.45 20.30
N ARG A 187 -32.02 10.52 20.69
CA ARG A 187 -32.55 10.74 22.04
C ARG A 187 -34.03 10.36 22.12
#